data_AF-A0A6A6Z3R1-F1
#
_entry.id   AF-A0A6A6Z3R1-F1
#
_cell.length_a   1.000
_cell.length_b   1.000
_cell.length_c   1.000
_cell.angle_alpha   90.00
_cell.angle_beta   90.00
_cell.angle_gamma   90.00
#
_symmetry.space_group_name_H-M   'P 1'
#
loop_
_entity.id
_entity.type
_entity.pdbx_description
1 polymer ?
#
loop_
_entity_poly.entity_id
_entity_poly.type
_entity_poly.pdbx_seq_one_letter_code
_entity_poly.pdbx_strand_id
1 'polypeptide(L)'
;MDWETPKDPGEYASPAAQRLKLTTQDGELEVVELEPATRKQTFPLAWNGRNRANLLEVLEAARDSSREGYLDRAEAEFTEALEGHRYLLTPTHEETVKIAYELANFYAEQGRVREVDQVLE
;
A
#
# COMPACT_ATOMS: atom_id res chain seq x y z
N MET A 1 21.03 -10.50 29.77
CA MET A 1 21.26 -9.98 28.41
C MET A 1 21.50 -8.49 28.60
N ASP A 2 22.76 -8.12 28.73
CA ASP A 2 23.21 -6.74 28.92
C ASP A 2 23.64 -6.24 27.56
N TRP A 3 22.84 -5.36 26.96
CA TRP A 3 23.21 -4.70 25.70
C TRP A 3 23.69 -3.29 26.06
N GLU A 4 24.98 -3.04 25.91
CA GLU A 4 25.51 -1.68 25.92
C GLU A 4 25.52 -1.12 24.50
N THR A 5 25.08 0.12 24.35
CA THR A 5 25.10 0.84 23.08
C THR A 5 26.54 1.13 22.65
N PRO A 6 27.00 0.62 21.49
CA PRO A 6 28.34 0.92 20.99
C PRO A 6 28.51 2.42 20.75
N LYS A 7 29.63 2.98 21.24
CA LYS A 7 29.92 4.42 21.18
C LYS A 7 30.54 4.88 19.86
N ASP A 8 30.82 3.94 18.95
CA ASP A 8 31.44 4.23 17.67
C ASP A 8 30.49 3.89 16.50
N PRO A 9 30.20 4.82 15.58
CA PRO A 9 29.26 4.60 14.48
C PRO A 9 29.73 3.54 13.46
N GLY A 10 30.99 3.09 13.53
CA GLY A 10 31.51 1.99 12.69
C GLY A 10 31.13 0.58 13.14
N GLU A 11 30.60 0.42 14.37
CA GLU A 11 30.29 -0.89 14.95
C GLU A 11 28.87 -1.40 14.65
N TYR A 12 28.04 -0.57 14.01
CA TYR A 12 26.75 -0.97 13.45
C TYR A 12 26.95 -1.76 12.14
N ALA A 13 27.62 -2.90 12.22
CA ALA A 13 27.66 -3.85 11.11
C ALA A 13 26.25 -4.40 10.89
N SER A 14 25.60 -3.97 9.81
CA SER A 14 24.32 -4.52 9.35
C SER A 14 24.43 -6.05 9.19
N PRO A 15 23.46 -6.86 9.65
CA PRO A 15 23.59 -8.32 9.70
C PRO A 15 23.45 -9.02 8.33
N ALA A 16 23.79 -8.34 7.24
CA ALA A 16 23.58 -8.81 5.87
C ALA A 16 24.89 -9.18 5.18
N ALA A 17 25.57 -10.23 5.68
CA ALA A 17 26.51 -11.02 4.86
C ALA A 17 26.85 -12.33 5.59
N GLN A 18 25.94 -13.30 5.59
CA GLN A 18 26.34 -14.68 5.89
C GLN A 18 27.19 -15.20 4.72
N ARG A 19 28.52 -15.17 4.89
CA ARG A 19 29.47 -15.77 3.94
C ARG A 19 29.42 -17.29 4.06
N LEU A 20 28.65 -17.95 3.21
CA LEU A 20 28.78 -19.40 3.01
C LEU A 20 30.04 -19.66 2.17
N LYS A 21 31.07 -20.23 2.81
CA LYS A 21 32.21 -20.80 2.09
C LYS A 21 31.84 -22.21 1.64
N LEU A 22 31.52 -22.38 0.35
CA LEU A 22 31.47 -23.71 -0.26
C LEU A 22 32.88 -24.05 -0.76
N THR A 23 33.52 -25.02 -0.13
CA THR A 23 34.81 -25.55 -0.58
C THR A 23 34.55 -26.56 -1.70
N THR A 24 35.16 -26.38 -2.87
CA THR A 24 35.42 -27.50 -3.77
C THR A 24 36.84 -27.45 -4.33
N GLN A 25 37.30 -28.61 -4.75
CA GLN A 25 38.63 -29.16 -4.52
C GLN A 25 39.62 -28.91 -5.67
N ASP A 26 39.73 -27.69 -6.20
CA ASP A 26 40.70 -27.46 -7.31
C ASP A 26 41.37 -26.06 -7.30
N GLY A 27 41.42 -25.39 -6.16
CA GLY A 27 42.41 -24.33 -5.92
C GLY A 27 42.32 -23.06 -6.79
N GLU A 28 41.25 -22.85 -7.55
CA GLU A 28 40.99 -21.60 -8.28
C GLU A 28 39.80 -20.88 -7.64
N LEU A 29 40.08 -19.73 -7.03
CA LEU A 29 39.10 -18.91 -6.32
C LEU A 29 38.36 -18.03 -7.34
N GLU A 30 37.27 -18.54 -7.91
CA GLU A 30 36.35 -17.66 -8.64
C GLU A 30 35.48 -16.91 -7.64
N VAL A 31 35.87 -15.66 -7.35
CA VAL A 31 35.05 -14.70 -6.62
C VAL A 31 33.90 -14.26 -7.52
N VAL A 32 32.78 -14.99 -7.46
CA VAL A 32 31.53 -14.52 -8.05
C VAL A 32 30.95 -13.45 -7.13
N GLU A 33 31.22 -12.19 -7.46
CA GLU A 33 30.62 -11.03 -6.84
C GLU A 33 29.12 -11.03 -7.19
N LEU A 34 28.30 -11.56 -6.29
CA LEU A 34 26.85 -11.46 -6.41
C LEU A 34 26.48 -10.00 -6.13
N GLU A 35 26.27 -9.25 -7.20
CA GLU A 35 25.67 -7.91 -7.18
C GLU A 35 24.50 -7.90 -6.17
N PRO A 36 24.47 -6.96 -5.21
CA PRO A 36 23.40 -6.90 -4.23
C PRO A 36 22.11 -6.75 -5.02
N ALA A 37 21.21 -7.73 -4.88
CA ALA A 37 19.88 -7.69 -5.44
C ALA A 37 19.14 -6.49 -4.83
N THR A 38 19.36 -5.32 -5.39
CA THR A 38 18.53 -4.15 -5.19
C THR A 38 17.27 -4.45 -5.98
N ARG A 39 16.44 -5.35 -5.45
CA ARG A 39 15.05 -5.45 -5.86
C ARG A 39 14.48 -4.10 -5.50
N LYS A 40 14.53 -3.16 -6.45
CA LYS A 40 13.71 -1.96 -6.44
C LYS A 40 12.29 -2.51 -6.36
N GLN A 41 11.75 -2.60 -5.14
CA GLN A 41 10.32 -2.76 -4.99
C GLN A 41 9.76 -1.49 -5.57
N THR A 42 9.37 -1.56 -6.84
CA THR A 42 8.61 -0.50 -7.49
C THR A 42 7.24 -0.58 -6.84
N PHE A 43 7.06 0.18 -5.75
CA PHE A 43 5.75 0.37 -5.18
C PHE A 43 4.88 1.01 -6.27
N PRO A 44 3.67 0.49 -6.53
CA PRO A 44 2.73 1.21 -7.36
C PRO A 44 2.39 2.52 -6.64
N LEU A 45 3.03 3.62 -7.02
CA LEU A 45 2.79 4.94 -6.44
C LEU A 45 1.56 5.62 -7.06
N ALA A 46 0.98 5.01 -8.11
CA ALA A 46 -0.14 5.56 -8.82
C ALA A 46 -1.11 4.47 -9.29
N TRP A 47 -2.40 4.79 -9.22
CA TRP A 47 -3.52 4.04 -9.79
C TRP A 47 -4.17 4.91 -10.86
N ASN A 48 -4.25 4.45 -12.11
CA ASN A 48 -4.71 5.25 -13.26
C ASN A 48 -4.03 6.63 -13.40
N GLY A 49 -2.75 6.73 -13.02
CA GLY A 49 -2.00 8.00 -13.01
C GLY A 49 -2.28 8.92 -11.82
N ARG A 50 -3.17 8.53 -10.89
CA ARG A 50 -3.47 9.25 -9.65
C ARG A 50 -2.67 8.70 -8.49
N ASN A 51 -2.05 9.58 -7.71
CA ASN A 51 -1.43 9.21 -6.43
C ASN A 51 -2.46 9.30 -5.28
N ARG A 52 -2.04 8.99 -4.05
CA ARG A 52 -2.91 9.07 -2.86
C ARG A 52 -3.57 10.43 -2.69
N ALA A 53 -2.84 11.53 -2.89
CA ALA A 53 -3.39 12.88 -2.73
C ALA A 53 -4.48 13.16 -3.78
N ASN A 54 -4.27 12.78 -5.04
CA ASN A 54 -5.30 12.92 -6.07
C ASN A 54 -6.54 12.06 -5.79
N LEU A 55 -6.38 10.88 -5.19
CA LEU A 55 -7.52 10.03 -4.82
C LEU A 55 -8.28 10.60 -3.62
N LEU A 56 -7.61 11.32 -2.72
CA LEU A 56 -8.27 12.06 -1.66
C LEU A 56 -9.13 13.20 -2.23
N GLU A 57 -8.65 13.90 -3.27
CA GLU A 57 -9.45 14.91 -3.98
C GLU A 57 -10.71 14.30 -4.61
N VAL A 58 -10.61 13.10 -5.18
CA VAL A 58 -11.79 12.36 -5.71
C VAL A 58 -12.76 11.99 -4.58
N LEU A 59 -12.26 11.58 -3.41
CA LEU A 59 -13.10 11.28 -2.26
C LEU A 59 -13.85 12.53 -1.75
N GLU A 60 -13.19 13.67 -1.66
CA GLU A 60 -13.86 14.92 -1.27
C GLU A 60 -14.92 15.31 -2.32
N ALA A 61 -14.62 15.17 -3.61
CA ALA A 61 -15.60 15.41 -4.68
C ALA A 61 -16.82 14.48 -4.55
N ALA A 62 -16.62 13.20 -4.21
CA ALA A 62 -17.70 12.25 -4.00
C ALA A 62 -18.65 12.69 -2.88
N ARG A 63 -18.09 13.20 -1.76
CA ARG A 63 -18.87 13.73 -0.64
C ARG A 63 -19.67 14.97 -1.05
N ASP A 64 -19.06 15.87 -1.79
CA ASP A 64 -19.75 17.07 -2.27
C ASP A 64 -20.87 16.71 -3.26
N SER A 65 -20.60 15.83 -4.24
CA SER A 65 -21.59 15.29 -5.17
C SER A 65 -22.77 14.62 -4.44
N SER A 66 -22.49 13.86 -3.37
CA SER A 66 -23.52 13.23 -2.53
C SER A 66 -24.40 14.27 -1.84
N ARG A 67 -23.80 15.34 -1.29
CA ARG A 67 -24.53 16.43 -0.61
C ARG A 67 -25.37 17.27 -1.57
N GLU A 68 -24.92 17.40 -2.82
CA GLU A 68 -25.65 18.08 -3.89
C GLU A 68 -26.76 17.21 -4.52
N GLY A 69 -26.79 15.92 -4.22
CA GLY A 69 -27.80 14.97 -4.70
C GLY A 69 -27.49 14.34 -6.06
N TYR A 70 -26.27 14.51 -6.58
CA TYR A 70 -25.82 13.86 -7.82
C TYR A 70 -25.39 12.41 -7.55
N LEU A 71 -26.37 11.53 -7.28
CA LEU A 71 -26.12 10.15 -6.80
C LEU A 71 -25.22 9.34 -7.73
N ASP A 72 -25.50 9.30 -9.04
CA ASP A 72 -24.70 8.51 -10.00
C ASP A 72 -23.23 8.97 -10.05
N ARG A 73 -23.01 10.28 -9.90
CA ARG A 73 -21.67 10.87 -9.89
C ARG A 73 -20.95 10.55 -8.58
N ALA A 74 -21.63 10.71 -7.45
CA ALA A 74 -21.09 10.38 -6.14
C ALA A 74 -20.69 8.90 -6.06
N GLU A 75 -21.52 7.99 -6.58
CA GLU A 75 -21.21 6.55 -6.63
C GLU A 75 -19.94 6.26 -7.42
N ALA A 76 -19.81 6.87 -8.61
CA ALA A 76 -18.64 6.71 -9.46
C ALA A 76 -17.36 7.23 -8.77
N GLU A 77 -17.43 8.41 -8.16
CA GLU A 77 -16.30 9.04 -7.47
C GLU A 77 -15.90 8.25 -6.20
N PHE A 78 -16.86 7.80 -5.39
CA PHE A 78 -16.57 6.94 -4.22
C PHE A 78 -15.94 5.61 -4.63
N THR A 79 -16.45 4.98 -5.69
CA THR A 79 -15.92 3.71 -6.19
C THR A 79 -14.49 3.89 -6.72
N GLU A 80 -14.25 4.95 -7.51
CA GLU A 80 -12.91 5.31 -8.00
C GLU A 80 -11.93 5.53 -6.83
N ALA A 81 -12.34 6.29 -5.81
CA ALA A 81 -11.53 6.54 -4.62
C ALA A 81 -11.22 5.24 -3.85
N LEU A 82 -12.21 4.36 -3.66
CA LEU A 82 -12.05 3.11 -2.92
C LEU A 82 -11.09 2.14 -3.63
N GLU A 83 -11.25 1.95 -4.94
CA GLU A 83 -10.39 1.07 -5.73
C GLU A 83 -8.94 1.55 -5.74
N GLY A 84 -8.73 2.86 -5.92
CA GLY A 84 -7.41 3.45 -5.86
C GLY A 84 -6.75 3.28 -4.49
N HIS A 85 -7.48 3.50 -3.40
CA HIS A 85 -6.95 3.31 -2.04
C HIS A 85 -6.67 1.84 -1.72
N ARG A 86 -7.52 0.89 -2.17
CA ARG A 86 -7.25 -0.55 -2.07
C ARG A 86 -5.95 -0.93 -2.78
N TYR A 87 -5.69 -0.35 -3.94
CA TYR A 87 -4.48 -0.59 -4.71
C TYR A 87 -3.21 0.00 -4.07
N LEU A 88 -3.29 1.25 -3.57
CA LEU A 88 -2.12 1.94 -3.02
C LEU A 88 -1.82 1.61 -1.55
N LEU A 89 -2.85 1.39 -0.73
CA LEU A 89 -2.72 1.27 0.73
C LEU A 89 -3.08 -0.10 1.30
N THR A 90 -3.62 -1.01 0.47
CA THR A 90 -4.25 -2.29 0.85
C THR A 90 -5.68 -2.16 1.38
N PRO A 91 -6.51 -3.23 1.26
CA PRO A 91 -7.90 -3.23 1.73
C PRO A 91 -8.08 -3.01 3.24
N THR A 92 -7.10 -3.42 4.07
CA THR A 92 -7.18 -3.37 5.54
C THR A 92 -6.64 -2.07 6.13
N HIS A 93 -6.09 -1.18 5.31
CA HIS A 93 -5.60 0.11 5.80
C HIS A 93 -6.76 0.99 6.25
N GLU A 94 -6.56 1.72 7.35
CA GLU A 94 -7.59 2.53 8.02
C GLU A 94 -8.37 3.44 7.04
N GLU A 95 -7.65 4.19 6.20
CA GLU A 95 -8.25 5.06 5.17
C GLU A 95 -9.12 4.28 4.17
N THR A 96 -8.67 3.11 3.71
CA THR A 96 -9.42 2.28 2.77
C THR A 96 -10.72 1.78 3.40
N VAL A 97 -10.65 1.34 4.66
CA VAL A 97 -11.83 0.87 5.42
C VAL A 97 -12.81 2.03 5.65
N LYS A 98 -12.31 3.23 5.96
CA LYS A 98 -13.13 4.42 6.12
C LYS A 98 -13.89 4.77 4.84
N ILE A 99 -13.22 4.74 3.69
CA ILE A 99 -13.86 5.01 2.39
C ILE A 99 -14.92 3.94 2.07
N ALA A 100 -14.62 2.66 2.33
CA ALA A 100 -15.59 1.58 2.15
C ALA A 100 -16.85 1.81 3.00
N TYR A 101 -16.68 2.23 4.25
CA TYR A 101 -17.80 2.57 5.13
C TYR A 101 -18.60 3.78 4.65
N GLU A 102 -17.93 4.81 4.12
CA GLU A 102 -18.62 5.98 3.53
C GLU A 102 -19.46 5.59 2.30
N LEU A 103 -18.91 4.76 1.40
CA LEU A 103 -19.66 4.24 0.24
C LEU A 103 -20.82 3.32 0.68
N ALA A 104 -20.61 2.49 1.70
CA ALA A 104 -21.68 1.67 2.27
C ALA A 104 -22.80 2.54 2.86
N ASN A 105 -22.48 3.60 3.62
CA ASN A 105 -23.50 4.51 4.12
C ASN A 105 -24.25 5.20 2.98
N PHE A 106 -23.54 5.63 1.93
CA PHE A 106 -24.14 6.21 0.75
C PHE A 106 -25.17 5.26 0.11
N TYR A 107 -24.88 3.97 0.00
CA TYR A 107 -25.85 2.97 -0.47
C TYR A 107 -26.99 2.73 0.52
N ALA A 108 -26.70 2.69 1.82
CA ALA A 108 -27.70 2.48 2.86
C ALA A 108 -28.76 3.60 2.87
N GLU A 109 -28.34 4.86 2.68
CA GLU A 109 -29.24 6.02 2.58
C GLU A 109 -30.20 5.92 1.38
N GLN A 110 -29.84 5.17 0.34
CA GLN A 110 -30.65 4.89 -0.84
C GLN A 110 -31.47 3.59 -0.71
N GLY A 111 -31.33 2.84 0.39
CA GLY A 111 -31.97 1.53 0.57
C GLY A 111 -31.33 0.39 -0.23
N ARG A 112 -30.10 0.58 -0.73
CA ARG A 112 -29.37 -0.37 -1.58
C ARG A 112 -28.56 -1.37 -0.75
N VAL A 113 -29.26 -2.25 -0.02
CA VAL A 113 -28.66 -3.15 0.97
C VAL A 113 -27.69 -4.17 0.35
N ARG A 114 -27.93 -4.64 -0.87
CA ARG A 114 -27.04 -5.61 -1.53
C ARG A 114 -25.66 -5.02 -1.79
N GLU A 115 -25.62 -3.75 -2.19
CA GLU A 115 -24.39 -3.03 -2.47
C GLU A 115 -23.63 -2.66 -1.19
N VAL A 116 -24.36 -2.42 -0.08
CA VAL A 116 -23.75 -2.29 1.26
C VAL A 116 -22.96 -3.55 1.60
N ASP A 117 -23.60 -4.71 1.53
CA ASP A 117 -22.97 -5.99 1.85
C ASP A 117 -21.75 -6.23 0.94
N GLN A 118 -21.90 -6.00 -0.37
CA GLN A 118 -20.82 -6.18 -1.33
C GLN A 118 -19.58 -5.30 -1.06
N VAL A 119 -19.77 -4.09 -0.52
CA VAL A 119 -18.64 -3.18 -0.23
C VAL A 119 -17.94 -3.54 1.08
N LEU A 120 -18.68 -4.07 2.06
CA LEU A 120 -18.19 -4.38 3.40
C LEU A 120 -17.75 -5.84 3.61
N GLU A 121 -18.08 -6.73 2.68
CA GLU A 121 -17.65 -8.15 2.66
C GLU A 121 -16.14 -8.33 2.37
#